data_AF-A0A947BRK2-F1
#
_entry.id   AF-A0A947BRK2-F1
#
_cell.length_a   1.000
_cell.length_b   1.000
_cell.length_c   1.000
_cell.angle_alpha   90.00
_cell.angle_beta   90.00
_cell.angle_gamma   90.00
#
_symmetry.space_group_name_H-M   'P 1'
#
loop_
_entity.id
_entity.type
_entity.pdbx_description
1 polymer ?
#
loop_
_entity_poly.entity_id
_entity_poly.type
_entity_poly.pdbx_seq_one_letter_code
_entity_poly.pdbx_strand_id
1 'polypeptide(L)' 'MTELDAKLEQRLIALRKDNAAEKLSGGLRGLEKESLRVAETGGIAQTPHPQCIGAAL' A
#
# COMPACT_ATOMS: atom_id res chain seq x y z
N MET A 1 -30.72 -9.87 10.62
CA MET A 1 -29.26 -10.06 10.74
C MET A 1 -28.87 -11.11 9.72
N THR A 2 -28.03 -10.76 8.75
CA THR A 2 -27.63 -11.69 7.68
C THR A 2 -26.59 -12.69 8.22
N GLU A 3 -26.41 -13.82 7.53
CA GLU A 3 -25.38 -14.81 7.88
C GLU A 3 -23.96 -14.21 7.87
N LEU A 4 -23.72 -13.24 6.96
CA LEU A 4 -22.48 -12.48 6.88
C LEU A 4 -22.24 -11.64 8.15
N ASP A 5 -23.28 -10.99 8.67
CA ASP A 5 -23.19 -10.15 9.88
C ASP A 5 -22.81 -10.99 11.10
N ALA A 6 -23.44 -12.16 11.26
CA ALA A 6 -23.13 -13.08 12.36
C ALA A 6 -21.68 -13.60 12.30
N LYS A 7 -21.18 -13.88 11.10
CA LYS A 7 -19.79 -14.35 10.89
C LYS A 7 -18.77 -13.23 11.11
N LEU A 8 -19.09 -11.99 10.75
CA LEU A 8 -18.25 -10.83 11.02
C LEU A 8 -18.14 -10.56 12.52
N GLU A 9 -19.27 -10.57 13.23
CA GLU A 9 -19.33 -10.41 14.70
C GLU A 9 -18.43 -11.44 15.42
N GLN A 10 -18.54 -12.73 15.04
CA GLN A 10 -17.69 -13.78 15.60
C GLN A 10 -16.18 -13.52 15.41
N ARG A 11 -15.77 -13.02 14.23
CA ARG A 11 -14.36 -12.72 13.92
C ARG A 11 -13.86 -11.49 14.66
N LEU A 12 -14.69 -10.47 14.81
CA LEU A 12 -14.36 -9.27 15.58
C LEU A 12 -14.19 -9.59 17.07
N ILE A 13 -15.08 -10.42 17.63
CA ILE A 13 -14.95 -10.91 19.01
C ILE A 13 -13.63 -11.69 19.18
N ALA A 14 -13.28 -12.56 18.23
CA ALA A 14 -12.02 -13.31 18.27
C ALA A 14 -10.78 -12.42 18.21
N LEU A 15 -10.81 -11.32 17.43
CA LEU A 15 -9.71 -10.35 17.36
C LEU A 15 -9.57 -9.48 18.63
N ARG A 16 -10.67 -9.25 19.36
CA ARG A 16 -10.66 -8.49 20.63
C ARG A 16 -10.14 -9.31 21.81
N LYS A 17 -10.25 -10.64 21.73
CA LYS A 17 -9.82 -11.53 22.81
C LYS A 17 -8.28 -11.63 22.87
N ASP A 18 -7.73 -11.76 24.08
CA ASP A 18 -6.31 -12.05 24.34
C ASP A 18 -5.31 -11.12 23.64
N ASN A 19 -5.67 -9.83 23.50
CA ASN A 19 -4.88 -8.81 22.79
C ASN A 19 -4.45 -9.22 21.36
N ALA A 20 -5.27 -10.03 20.68
CA ALA A 20 -4.96 -10.55 19.34
C ALA A 20 -4.79 -9.47 18.26
N ALA A 21 -5.06 -8.19 18.56
CA ALA A 21 -4.73 -7.06 17.72
C ALA A 21 -3.23 -6.98 17.39
N GLU A 22 -2.33 -7.38 18.31
CA GLU A 22 -0.90 -7.45 18.03
C GLU A 22 -0.56 -8.45 16.91
N LYS A 23 -1.40 -9.47 16.69
CA LYS A 23 -1.23 -10.44 15.60
C LYS A 23 -1.50 -9.83 14.22
N LEU A 24 -2.12 -8.65 14.15
CA LEU A 24 -2.29 -7.88 12.91
C LEU A 24 -1.10 -6.95 12.63
N SER A 25 -0.17 -6.82 13.58
CA SER A 25 1.07 -6.06 13.40
C SER A 25 2.09 -6.87 12.59
N GLY A 26 3.07 -6.18 11.97
CA GLY A 26 4.13 -6.83 11.18
C GLY A 26 3.72 -7.28 9.77
N GLY A 27 2.48 -7.01 9.34
CA GLY A 27 2.05 -7.27 7.96
C GLY A 27 2.93 -6.52 6.95
N LEU A 28 3.52 -7.24 6.01
CA LEU A 28 4.35 -6.67 4.96
C LEU A 28 3.48 -5.91 3.96
N ARG A 29 3.95 -4.72 3.56
CA ARG A 29 3.27 -3.87 2.56
C ARG A 29 4.28 -3.38 1.54
N GLY A 30 3.97 -3.55 0.27
CA GLY A 30 4.66 -2.88 -0.83
C GLY A 30 3.98 -1.55 -1.15
N LEU A 31 4.76 -0.57 -1.59
CA LEU A 31 4.24 0.68 -2.13
C LEU A 31 4.90 0.97 -3.47
N GLU A 32 4.07 1.28 -4.45
CA GLU A 32 4.48 1.72 -5.77
C GLU A 32 3.96 3.14 -5.98
N LYS A 33 4.77 3.99 -6.60
CA LYS A 33 4.41 5.37 -6.90
C LYS A 33 5.00 5.75 -8.23
N GLU A 34 4.14 6.21 -9.13
CA GLU A 34 4.51 6.66 -10.46
C GLU A 34 4.31 8.16 -10.57
N SER A 35 5.16 8.80 -11.38
CA SER A 35 5.01 10.20 -11.74
C SER A 35 5.79 10.50 -13.01
N LEU A 36 5.23 11.34 -13.87
CA LEU A 36 5.96 11.88 -15.03
C LEU A 36 7.04 12.85 -14.54
N ARG A 37 8.20 12.84 -15.22
CA ARG A 37 9.19 13.93 -15.08
C ARG A 37 8.69 15.15 -15.85
N VAL A 38 8.82 16.33 -15.26
CA VAL A 38 8.27 17.57 -15.79
C VAL A 38 9.42 18.53 -16.13
N ALA A 39 9.34 19.17 -17.29
CA ALA A 39 10.26 20.23 -17.71
C ALA A 39 9.93 21.55 -16.97
N GLU A 40 10.88 22.48 -16.90
CA GLU A 40 10.64 23.78 -16.24
C GLU A 40 9.47 24.56 -16.85
N THR A 41 9.17 24.34 -18.13
CA THR A 41 8.01 24.91 -18.84
C THR A 41 6.68 24.24 -18.51
N GLY A 42 6.66 23.22 -17.66
CA GLY A 42 5.46 22.49 -17.22
C GLY A 42 5.04 21.31 -18.10
N GLY A 43 5.75 21.06 -19.22
CA GLY A 43 5.50 19.90 -20.10
C GLY A 43 6.20 18.61 -19.63
N ILE A 44 5.94 17.48 -20.32
CA ILE A 44 6.66 16.23 -20.06
C ILE A 44 8.13 16.38 -20.46
N ALA A 45 9.04 16.08 -19.53
CA ALA A 45 10.47 16.12 -19.80
C ALA A 45 10.87 15.04 -20.83
N GLN A 46 11.50 15.48 -21.93
CA GLN A 46 11.97 14.60 -23.01
C GLN A 46 13.40 14.08 -22.80
N THR A 47 14.04 14.41 -21.68
CA THR A 47 15.38 13.89 -21.38
C THR A 47 15.34 12.38 -21.12
N PRO A 48 16.44 11.64 -21.33
CA PRO A 48 16.54 10.23 -20.97
C PRO A 48 16.40 9.96 -19.46
N HIS A 49 16.38 8.67 -19.08
CA HIS A 49 16.42 8.25 -17.68
C HIS A 49 17.64 8.85 -16.95
N PRO A 50 17.48 9.43 -15.74
CA PRO A 50 18.60 10.03 -15.03
C PRO A 50 19.68 9.00 -14.68
N GLN A 51 20.91 9.24 -15.13
CA GLN A 51 22.03 8.30 -14.89
C GLN A 51 22.33 8.10 -13.39
N CYS A 52 22.05 9.09 -12.55
CA CYS A 52 22.32 9.04 -11.12
C CYS A 52 21.44 8.05 -10.34
N ILE A 53 20.34 7.56 -10.91
CA ILE A 53 19.47 6.55 -10.28
C ILE A 53 19.63 5.16 -10.91
N GLY A 54 20.68 4.96 -11.71
CA GLY A 54 21.09 3.64 -12.20
C GLY A 54 20.36 3.18 -13.46
N ALA A 55 20.22 1.86 -13.59
CA ALA A 55 19.48 1.23 -14.68
C ALA A 55 18.03 1.02 -14.26
N ALA A 56 17.10 1.34 -15.18
CA ALA A 56 15.68 1.14 -14.95
C ALA A 56 15.21 -0.32 -15.13
N LEU A 57 16.04 -1.16 -15.78
CA LEU A 57 15.74 -2.55 -16.12
C LEU A 57 16.38 -3.52 -15.13
#